data_AF-A0A4V5TMN9-F1
#
_entry.id   AF-A0A4V5TMN9-F1
#
_cell.length_a   1.000
_cell.length_b   1.000
_cell.length_c   1.000
_cell.angle_alpha   90.00
_cell.angle_beta   90.00
_cell.angle_gamma   90.00
#
_symmetry.space_group_name_H-M   'P 1'
#
loop_
_entity.id
_entity.type
_entity.pdbx_description
1 polymer ?
#
loop_
_entity_poly.entity_id
_entity_poly.type
_entity_poly.pdbx_seq_one_letter_code
_entity_poly.pdbx_strand_id
1 'polypeptide(L)' 'ESIGVDVGLKELFVASNGMKERNINKDAKVKKLLKRKKSAQRDMSRRFKKGVKFQSAGYEKAKTEHLRL' A
#
# COMPACT_ATOMS: atom_id res chain seq x y z
N GLU A 1 -7.75 -33.07 9.31
CA GLU A 1 -6.88 -33.13 8.12
C GLU A 1 -6.07 -31.85 8.02
N SER A 2 -4.80 -31.93 7.64
CA SER A 2 -3.96 -30.76 7.38
C SER A 2 -4.11 -30.32 5.92
N ILE A 3 -4.36 -29.04 5.69
CA ILE A 3 -4.45 -28.45 4.34
C ILE A 3 -3.09 -27.82 4.00
N GLY A 4 -2.50 -28.22 2.87
CA GLY A 4 -1.34 -27.55 2.30
C GLY A 4 -1.77 -26.28 1.58
N VAL A 5 -1.03 -25.18 1.76
CA VAL A 5 -1.33 -23.89 1.13
C VAL A 5 -0.07 -23.35 0.46
N ASP A 6 -0.14 -23.15 -0.86
CA ASP A 6 0.90 -22.55 -1.67
C ASP A 6 0.55 -21.09 -1.97
N VAL A 7 1.39 -20.15 -1.55
CA VAL A 7 1.24 -18.71 -1.87
C VAL A 7 2.03 -18.33 -3.12
N GLY A 8 1.41 -17.58 -4.02
CA GLY A 8 1.96 -17.35 -5.37
C GLY A 8 1.88 -15.91 -5.88
N LEU A 9 2.61 -15.65 -6.96
CA LEU A 9 2.51 -14.39 -7.71
C LEU A 9 1.33 -14.42 -8.69
N LYS A 10 0.99 -15.60 -9.23
CA LYS A 10 -0.09 -15.76 -10.20
C LYS A 10 -1.46 -15.63 -9.54
N GLU A 11 -1.69 -16.49 -8.56
CA GLU A 11 -2.86 -16.62 -7.67
C GLU A 11 -2.42 -16.27 -6.24
N LEU A 12 -3.32 -15.74 -5.40
CA LEU A 12 -2.99 -15.34 -4.03
C LEU A 12 -2.53 -16.55 -3.22
N PHE A 13 -3.35 -17.61 -3.22
CA PHE A 13 -2.96 -18.92 -2.75
C PHE A 13 -3.72 -20.02 -3.47
N VAL A 14 -3.15 -21.22 -3.45
CA VAL A 14 -3.75 -22.47 -3.88
C VAL A 14 -3.67 -23.45 -2.72
N ALA A 15 -4.80 -24.04 -2.36
CA ALA A 15 -4.85 -25.04 -1.29
C ALA A 15 -4.97 -26.45 -1.87
N SER A 16 -4.48 -27.45 -1.12
CA SER A 16 -4.49 -28.87 -1.51
C SER A 16 -5.90 -29.45 -1.71
N ASN A 17 -6.93 -28.77 -1.22
CA ASN A 17 -8.35 -29.10 -1.43
C ASN A 17 -8.93 -28.49 -2.72
N GLY A 18 -8.09 -27.87 -3.57
CA GLY A 18 -8.49 -27.27 -4.84
C GLY A 18 -8.98 -25.82 -4.76
N MET A 19 -9.07 -25.23 -3.56
CA MET A 19 -9.40 -23.81 -3.43
C MET A 19 -8.30 -22.93 -4.02
N LYS A 20 -8.69 -21.93 -4.81
CA LYS A 20 -7.77 -20.97 -5.43
C LYS A 20 -8.32 -19.57 -5.25
N GLU A 21 -7.50 -18.70 -4.67
CA GLU A 21 -7.87 -17.29 -4.52
C GLU A 21 -7.14 -16.40 -5.52
N ARG A 22 -7.85 -15.39 -6.03
CA ARG A 22 -7.29 -14.45 -7.01
C ARG A 22 -6.34 -13.46 -6.32
N ASN A 23 -5.25 -13.11 -7.01
CA ASN A 23 -4.30 -12.14 -6.49
C ASN A 23 -4.86 -10.71 -6.56
N ILE A 24 -5.25 -10.17 -5.41
CA ILE A 24 -5.75 -8.80 -5.24
C ILE A 24 -4.78 -7.72 -5.72
N ASN A 25 -3.46 -7.98 -5.70
CA ASN A 25 -2.45 -7.02 -6.15
C ASN A 25 -2.44 -6.82 -7.66
N LYS A 26 -3.10 -7.70 -8.42
CA LYS A 26 -3.26 -7.55 -9.87
C LYS A 26 -4.43 -6.65 -10.25
N ASP A 27 -5.38 -6.42 -9.34
CA ASP A 27 -6.57 -5.60 -9.54
C ASP A 27 -6.17 -4.13 -9.82
N ALA A 28 -6.82 -3.52 -10.82
CA ALA A 28 -6.56 -2.15 -11.22
C ALA A 28 -6.88 -1.13 -10.11
N LYS A 29 -7.94 -1.37 -9.32
CA LYS A 29 -8.34 -0.54 -8.18
C LYS A 29 -7.28 -0.58 -7.08
N VAL A 30 -6.79 -1.77 -6.73
CA VAL A 30 -5.74 -1.96 -5.72
C VAL A 30 -4.44 -1.29 -6.18
N LYS A 31 -4.01 -1.50 -7.43
CA LYS A 31 -2.84 -0.83 -8.00
C LYS A 31 -2.96 0.69 -7.98
N LYS A 32 -4.13 1.24 -8.31
CA LYS A 32 -4.40 2.68 -8.28
C LYS A 32 -4.29 3.23 -6.86
N LEU A 33 -4.83 2.53 -5.86
CA LEU A 33 -4.73 2.92 -4.45
C LEU A 33 -3.28 2.90 -3.96
N LEU A 34 -2.53 1.82 -4.24
CA LEU A 34 -1.11 1.72 -3.89
C LEU A 34 -0.28 2.85 -4.53
N LYS A 35 -0.54 3.17 -5.81
CA LYS A 35 0.13 4.28 -6.51
C LYS A 35 -0.17 5.63 -5.85
N ARG A 36 -1.43 5.88 -5.46
CA ARG A 36 -1.83 7.11 -4.75
C ARG A 36 -1.14 7.22 -3.39
N LYS A 37 -1.15 6.15 -2.59
CA LYS A 37 -0.50 6.10 -1.28
C LYS A 37 1.00 6.39 -1.39
N LYS A 38 1.69 5.76 -2.35
CA LYS A 38 3.12 6.02 -2.64
C LYS A 38 3.36 7.46 -3.12
N SER A 39 2.43 8.06 -3.87
CA SER A 39 2.55 9.46 -4.29
C SER A 39 2.43 10.42 -3.10
N ALA A 40 1.39 10.27 -2.29
CA ALA A 40 1.17 11.12 -1.12
C ALA A 40 2.31 11.03 -0.11
N GLN A 41 2.84 9.82 0.13
CA GLN A 41 4.02 9.63 0.97
C GLN A 41 5.25 10.38 0.41
N ARG A 42 5.50 10.31 -0.91
CA ARG A 42 6.61 11.03 -1.55
C ARG A 42 6.44 12.54 -1.44
N ASP A 43 5.21 13.04 -1.61
CA ASP A 43 4.92 14.47 -1.50
C ASP A 43 5.13 14.98 -0.07
N MET A 44 4.70 14.22 0.94
CA MET A 44 4.97 14.51 2.34
C MET A 44 6.48 14.49 2.63
N SER A 45 7.20 13.46 2.17
CA SER A 45 8.64 13.29 2.40
C SER A 45 9.47 14.41 1.77
N ARG A 46 9.14 14.84 0.54
CA ARG A 46 9.81 15.97 -0.13
C ARG A 46 9.69 17.29 0.63
N ARG A 47 8.62 17.46 1.41
CA ARG A 47 8.35 18.69 2.18
C ARG A 47 8.88 18.64 3.61
N PHE A 48 9.29 17.46 4.06
CA PHE A 48 9.83 17.26 5.40
C PHE A 48 11.19 17.95 5.52
N LYS A 49 11.36 18.77 6.57
CA LYS A 49 12.67 19.32 6.94
C LYS A 49 13.16 18.66 8.22
N LYS A 50 14.39 18.16 8.24
CA LYS A 50 15.00 17.57 9.44
C LYS A 50 15.54 18.69 10.34
N GLY A 51 15.42 18.53 11.66
CA GLY A 51 16.04 19.43 12.63
C GLY A 51 15.27 20.73 12.92
N VAL A 52 14.03 20.86 12.41
CA VAL A 52 13.15 21.99 12.74
C VAL A 52 12.14 21.60 13.82
N LYS A 53 11.81 22.53 14.72
CA LYS A 53 10.78 22.33 15.77
C LYS A 53 9.37 22.25 15.18
N PHE A 54 9.11 23.03 14.14
CA PHE A 54 7.83 23.07 13.44
C PHE A 54 8.04 22.92 11.94
N GLN A 55 7.18 22.11 11.31
CA GLN A 55 7.21 21.93 9.87
C GLN A 55 6.39 23.00 9.16
N SER A 56 6.62 23.14 7.86
CA SER A 56 5.84 24.08 7.04
C SER A 56 4.37 23.69 7.00
N ALA A 57 3.47 24.67 6.87
CA ALA A 57 2.04 24.41 6.64
C ALA A 57 1.79 23.51 5.41
N GLY A 58 2.67 23.57 4.41
CA GLY A 58 2.63 22.70 3.24
C GLY A 58 2.94 21.23 3.55
N TYR A 59 3.79 20.96 4.54
CA TYR A 59 4.06 19.60 5.03
C TYR A 59 2.85 19.07 5.80
N GLU A 60 2.25 19.85 6.69
CA GLU A 60 1.08 19.41 7.47
C GLU A 60 -0.12 19.07 6.58
N LYS A 61 -0.36 19.85 5.52
CA LYS A 61 -1.34 19.52 4.48
C LYS A 61 -1.03 18.19 3.79
N ALA A 62 0.21 17.99 3.36
CA ALA A 62 0.62 16.75 2.69
C ALA A 62 0.59 15.52 3.61
N LYS A 63 0.90 15.70 4.90
CA LYS A 63 0.80 14.68 5.94
C LYS A 63 -0.65 14.24 6.15
N THR A 64 -1.57 15.21 6.18
CA THR A 64 -3.01 14.93 6.31
C THR A 64 -3.52 14.12 5.12
N GLU A 65 -3.14 14.50 3.90
CA GLU A 65 -3.47 13.76 2.68
C GLU A 65 -2.87 12.35 2.66
N HIS A 66 -1.62 12.18 3.13
CA HIS A 66 -1.02 10.85 3.25
C HIS A 66 -1.76 9.98 4.25
N LEU A 67 -2.19 10.54 5.39
CA LEU A 67 -2.90 9.81 6.45
C LEU A 67 -4.34 9.42 6.06
N ARG A 68 -4.95 10.14 5.11
CA ARG A 68 -6.29 9.83 4.57
C ARG A 68 -6.31 8.59 3.66
N LEU A 69 -5.14 8.09 3.22
CA LEU A 69 -4.98 7.02 2.22
C LEU A 69 -4.43 5.72 2.82
#